data_AF-A0A6V7IK87-F1
#
_entry.id   AF-A0A6V7IK87-F1
#
_cell.length_a   1.000
_cell.length_b   1.000
_cell.length_c   1.000
_cell.angle_alpha   90.00
_cell.angle_beta   90.00
_cell.angle_gamma   90.00
#
_symmetry.space_group_name_H-M   'P 1'
#
loop_
_entity.id
_entity.type
_entity.pdbx_description
1 polymer ?
#
loop_
_entity_poly.entity_id
_entity_poly.type
_entity_poly.pdbx_seq_one_letter_code
_entity_poly.pdbx_strand_id
1 'polypeptide(L)' 'IAWIVLPLEVSYTTPSFFLRSWNLLLLIYALPAPILALWLLAFPETPKYLVQIDDHENLAKTLDRMHSENTGESFQQFL' A
#
# COMPACT_ATOMS: atom_id res chain seq x y z
N ILE A 1 3.07 16.23 -9.17
CA ILE A 1 3.52 15.24 -10.19
C ILE A 1 3.19 15.72 -11.60
N ALA A 2 1.93 15.91 -11.98
CA ALA A 2 1.55 16.38 -13.33
C ALA A 2 2.29 17.65 -13.81
N TRP A 3 2.36 18.68 -12.96
CA TRP A 3 3.07 19.94 -13.26
C TRP A 3 4.58 19.78 -13.52
N ILE A 4 5.18 18.71 -12.99
CA ILE A 4 6.60 18.39 -13.21
C ILE A 4 6.75 17.58 -14.49
N VAL A 5 5.83 16.64 -14.76
CA VAL A 5 5.93 15.64 -15.83
C VAL A 5 5.49 16.18 -17.19
N LEU A 6 4.44 17.00 -17.25
CA LEU A 6 3.91 17.57 -18.50
C LEU A 6 4.90 18.45 -19.28
N PRO A 7 5.73 19.31 -18.66
CA PRO A 7 6.69 20.13 -19.39
C PRO A 7 7.95 19.37 -19.85
N LEU A 8 8.15 18.10 -19.47
CA LEU A 8 9.24 17.33 -20.07
C LEU A 8 8.92 17.04 -21.53
N GLU A 9 9.87 17.24 -22.43
CA GLU A 9 9.75 16.88 -23.85
C GLU A 9 10.15 15.41 -24.07
N VAL A 10 9.57 14.48 -23.30
CA VAL A 10 9.78 13.06 -23.56
C VAL A 10 8.94 12.63 -24.75
N SER A 11 9.59 12.52 -25.89
CA SER A 11 9.04 11.85 -27.07
C SER A 11 9.98 10.72 -27.49
N TYR A 12 9.50 9.49 -27.34
CA TYR A 12 10.20 8.31 -27.85
C TYR A 12 9.28 7.63 -28.85
N THR A 13 9.70 7.60 -30.11
CA THR A 13 8.89 7.07 -31.22
C THR A 13 9.70 6.00 -31.92
N THR A 14 9.23 4.76 -31.85
CA THR A 14 9.69 3.63 -32.65
C THR A 14 8.59 3.21 -33.63
N PRO A 15 8.88 2.41 -34.66
CA PRO A 15 7.89 2.00 -35.66
C PRO A 15 6.66 1.29 -35.07
N SER A 16 6.79 0.72 -33.87
CA SER A 16 5.75 -0.05 -33.18
C SER A 16 5.24 0.60 -31.89
N PHE A 17 5.90 1.64 -31.36
CA PHE A 17 5.55 2.21 -30.06
C PHE A 17 5.80 3.72 -29.99
N PHE A 18 4.88 4.42 -29.32
CA PHE A 18 4.99 5.86 -29.07
C PHE A 18 4.83 6.13 -27.58
N LEU A 19 5.86 6.71 -26.98
CA LEU A 19 5.86 7.18 -25.60
C LEU A 19 5.91 8.71 -25.59
N ARG A 20 4.87 9.31 -25.03
CA ARG A 20 4.78 10.75 -24.78
C ARG A 20 4.82 11.02 -23.28
N SER A 21 5.12 12.26 -22.89
CA SER A 21 5.19 12.69 -21.48
C SER A 21 3.92 12.39 -20.68
N TRP A 22 2.74 12.41 -21.31
CA TRP A 22 1.49 12.04 -20.63
C TRP A 22 1.37 10.52 -20.36
N ASN A 23 1.97 9.66 -21.19
CA ASN A 23 2.05 8.21 -20.91
C ASN A 23 2.90 7.94 -19.67
N LEU A 24 3.99 8.71 -19.49
CA LEU A 24 4.80 8.65 -18.27
C LEU A 24 4.01 9.09 -17.05
N LEU A 25 3.17 10.13 -17.17
CA LEU A 25 2.31 10.57 -16.09
C LEU A 25 1.35 9.45 -15.65
N LEU A 26 0.71 8.78 -16.61
CA LEU A 26 -0.16 7.64 -16.34
C LEU A 26 0.59 6.48 -15.68
N LEU A 27 1.80 6.19 -16.13
CA LEU A 27 2.63 5.15 -15.54
C LEU A 27 2.98 5.48 -14.08
N ILE A 28 3.40 6.72 -13.80
CA ILE A 28 3.69 7.18 -12.44
C ILE A 28 2.44 7.10 -11.55
N TYR A 29 1.27 7.44 -12.07
CA TYR A 29 0.01 7.31 -11.33
C TYR A 29 -0.46 5.87 -11.15
N ALA A 30 -0.03 4.96 -12.02
CA ALA A 30 -0.31 3.54 -11.83
C ALA A 30 0.60 2.91 -10.77
N LEU A 31 1.83 3.42 -10.54
CA LEU A 31 2.80 2.83 -9.60
C LEU A 31 2.31 2.66 -8.15
N PRO A 32 1.54 3.58 -7.55
CA PRO A 32 1.00 3.37 -6.21
C PRO A 32 0.10 2.14 -6.09
N ALA A 33 -0.63 1.76 -7.14
CA ALA A 33 -1.57 0.64 -7.08
C ALA A 33 -0.89 -0.72 -6.77
N PRO A 34 0.15 -1.17 -7.49
CA PRO A 34 0.86 -2.40 -7.15
C PRO A 34 1.61 -2.29 -5.82
N ILE A 35 2.11 -1.10 -5.44
CA ILE A 35 2.72 -0.88 -4.11
C ILE A 35 1.70 -1.13 -3.01
N LEU A 36 0.49 -0.58 -3.13
CA LEU A 36 -0.60 -0.81 -2.19
C LEU A 36 -1.04 -2.28 -2.18
N ALA A 37 -1.06 -2.94 -3.34
CA ALA A 37 -1.37 -4.37 -3.42
C ALA A 37 -0.33 -5.22 -2.66
N LEU A 38 0.95 -4.91 -2.81
CA LEU A 38 2.02 -5.57 -2.05
C LEU A 38 1.92 -5.29 -0.55
N TRP A 39 1.57 -4.06 -0.15
CA TRP A 39 1.31 -3.76 1.26
C TRP A 39 0.12 -4.54 1.81
N LEU A 40 -1.00 -4.63 1.08
CA LEU A 40 -2.16 -5.40 1.53
C LEU A 40 -1.85 -6.87 1.82
N LEU A 41 -0.86 -7.47 1.15
CA LEU A 41 -0.42 -8.83 1.45
C LEU A 41 0.35 -8.97 2.78
N ALA A 42 0.93 -7.88 3.28
CA ALA A 42 1.76 -7.87 4.49
C ALA A 42 1.03 -7.31 5.72
N PHE A 43 -0.04 -6.53 5.53
CA PHE A 43 -0.83 -5.98 6.62
C PHE A 43 -1.76 -7.06 7.23
N PRO A 44 -1.91 -7.09 8.56
CA PRO A 44 -2.89 -7.97 9.19
C PRO A 44 -4.32 -7.52 8.83
N GLU A 45 -5.25 -8.48 8.85
CA GLU A 45 -6.66 -8.20 8.64
C GLU A 45 -7.23 -7.29 9.73
N THR A 46 -8.35 -6.62 9.41
CA THR A 46 -8.94 -5.70 10.39
C THR A 46 -9.48 -6.46 11.61
N PRO A 47 -9.25 -5.98 12.85
CA PRO A 47 -9.72 -6.67 14.06
C PRO A 47 -11.24 -6.85 14.06
N LYS A 48 -11.98 -5.90 13.45
CA LYS A 48 -13.42 -6.00 13.24
C LYS A 48 -13.81 -7.23 12.41
N TYR A 49 -13.08 -7.50 11.33
CA TYR A 49 -13.33 -8.67 10.49
C TYR A 49 -13.00 -9.97 11.22
N LEU A 50 -11.88 -10.01 11.94
CA LEU A 50 -11.45 -11.18 12.73
C LEU A 50 -12.48 -11.56 13.81
N VAL A 51 -13.11 -10.57 14.46
CA VAL A 51 -14.24 -10.80 15.38
C VAL A 51 -15.44 -11.42 14.67
N GLN A 52 -15.75 -11.00 13.43
CA GLN A 52 -16.91 -11.51 12.69
C GLN A 52 -16.77 -12.97 12.28
N ILE A 53 -15.54 -13.43 12.03
CA ILE A 53 -15.23 -14.82 11.67
C ILE A 53 -14.86 -15.69 12.88
N ASP A 54 -14.96 -15.15 14.10
CA ASP A 54 -14.61 -15.81 15.38
C ASP A 54 -13.15 -16.28 15.47
N ASP A 55 -12.23 -15.62 14.75
CA ASP A 55 -10.81 -15.93 14.76
C ASP A 55 -10.09 -15.16 15.88
N HIS A 56 -10.23 -15.68 17.10
CA HIS A 56 -9.65 -15.06 18.30
C HIS A 56 -8.11 -15.08 18.31
N GLU A 57 -7.46 -16.04 17.65
CA GLU A 57 -6.02 -16.15 17.65
C GLU A 57 -5.39 -15.01 16.84
N ASN A 58 -5.87 -14.79 15.61
CA ASN A 58 -5.39 -13.69 14.78
C ASN A 58 -5.85 -12.34 15.31
N LEU A 59 -7.02 -12.27 15.97
CA LEU A 59 -7.47 -11.06 16.65
C LEU A 59 -6.50 -10.62 17.74
N ALA A 60 -6.11 -11.54 18.64
CA ALA A 60 -5.17 -11.23 19.71
C ALA A 60 -3.81 -10.75 19.18
N LYS A 61 -3.27 -11.43 18.16
CA LYS A 61 -2.02 -11.03 17.49
C LYS A 61 -2.11 -9.64 16.85
N THR A 62 -3.23 -9.36 16.19
CA THR A 62 -3.46 -8.07 15.53
C THR A 62 -3.55 -6.94 16.55
N LEU A 63 -4.25 -7.16 17.67
CA LEU A 63 -4.37 -6.17 18.74
C LEU A 63 -3.05 -5.94 19.48
N ASP A 64 -2.29 -7.00 19.77
CA ASP A 64 -0.95 -6.89 20.38
C ASP A 64 0.02 -6.13 19.48
N ARG A 65 0.01 -6.43 18.17
CA ARG A 65 0.79 -5.68 17.19
C ARG A 65 0.39 -4.20 17.15
N MET A 66 -0.90 -3.91 17.08
CA MET A 66 -1.39 -2.52 17.09
C MET A 66 -1.01 -1.79 18.38
N HIS A 67 -1.06 -2.47 19.53
CA HIS A 67 -0.68 -1.88 20.80
C HIS A 67 0.82 -1.58 20.82
N SER A 68 1.66 -2.58 20.56
CA SER A 68 3.12 -2.44 20.56
C SER A 68 3.64 -1.43 19.56
N GLU A 69 3.06 -1.35 18.35
CA GLU A 69 3.44 -0.33 17.36
C GLU A 69 3.05 1.10 17.80
N ASN A 70 1.99 1.26 18.60
CA ASN A 70 1.51 2.57 19.06
C ASN A 70 2.17 3.03 20.37
N THR A 71 2.41 2.13 21.32
CA THR A 71 2.89 2.45 22.67
C THR A 71 4.37 2.12 22.87
N GLY A 72 4.92 1.21 22.07
CA GLY A 72 6.26 0.66 22.29
C GLY A 72 6.34 -0.39 23.41
N GLU A 73 5.21 -0.75 24.04
CA GLU A 73 5.13 -1.72 25.12
C GLU A 73 4.41 -3.01 24.67
N SER A 74 4.73 -4.15 25.29
CA SER A 74 4.06 -5.41 24.96
C SER A 74 2.68 -5.47 25.61
N PHE A 75 1.68 -5.97 24.87
CA PHE A 75 0.31 -6.10 25.38
C PHE A 75 0.19 -7.10 26.54
N GLN A 76 1.19 -7.96 26.72
CA GLN A 76 1.30 -8.88 27.86
C GLN A 76 1.35 -8.17 29.22
N GLN A 77 1.66 -6.86 29.28
CA GLN A 77 1.59 -6.11 30.53
C GLN A 77 0.15 -5.84 31.00
N PHE A 78 -0.86 -6.04 30.13
CA PHE A 78 -2.27 -5.75 30.41
C PHE A 78 -3.17 -7.00 30.51
N LEU A 79 -2.60 -8.20 30.35
CA LEU A 79 -3.26 -9.51 30.53
C LEU A 79 -2.93 -10.12 31.90
#